data_AF-A0A3C1Q584-F1
#
_entry.id   AF-A0A3C1Q584-F1
#
_cell.length_a   1.000
_cell.length_b   1.000
_cell.length_c   1.000
_cell.angle_alpha   90.00
_cell.angle_beta   90.00
_cell.angle_gamma   90.00
#
_symmetry.space_group_name_H-M   'P 1'
#
loop_
_entity.id
_entity.type
_entity.pdbx_description
1 polymer ?
#
loop_
_entity_poly.entity_id
_entity_poly.type
_entity_poly.pdbx_seq_one_letter_code
_entity_poly.pdbx_strand_id
1 'polypeptide(L)'
;TGGGAKVCTYGCLGLGSCVAACQFGAMSMGDEGLPVVDDALCTGCGKCVAACPRQLIELRTASESVNVVCKSHARGPEVRKACSVGCIGCGICARNCPEKAIDMVDNLAVIDQSKCTRCGLCIEKCPQKCIVDFSVSGVAAPSSEEKAAV
;
A
#
# COMPACT_ATOMS: atom_id res chain seq x y z
N THR A 1 6.47 -3.44 0.04
CA THR A 1 5.20 -4.19 -0.20
C THR A 1 4.23 -3.85 0.93
N GLY A 2 2.92 -4.11 0.80
CA GLY A 2 1.93 -3.70 1.81
C GLY A 2 1.71 -4.66 2.97
N GLY A 3 2.52 -5.73 3.10
CA GLY A 3 2.37 -6.73 4.17
C GLY A 3 1.07 -7.54 4.12
N GLY A 4 0.30 -7.41 3.04
CA GLY A 4 -0.99 -8.07 2.88
C GLY A 4 -0.86 -9.56 2.53
N ALA A 5 -1.84 -10.35 2.96
CA ALA A 5 -1.87 -11.78 2.67
C ALA A 5 -2.04 -12.09 1.18
N LYS A 6 -1.35 -13.12 0.70
CA LYS A 6 -1.33 -13.56 -0.70
C LYS A 6 -2.68 -14.10 -1.21
N VAL A 7 -3.57 -14.50 -0.30
CA VAL A 7 -4.89 -15.07 -0.66
C VAL A 7 -5.87 -14.01 -1.14
N CYS A 8 -5.52 -12.72 -1.02
CA CYS A 8 -6.38 -11.62 -1.42
C CYS A 8 -6.52 -11.55 -2.94
N THR A 9 -7.74 -11.56 -3.46
CA THR A 9 -8.04 -11.39 -4.90
C THR A 9 -7.53 -10.05 -5.46
N TYR A 10 -7.32 -9.05 -4.60
CA TYR A 10 -6.77 -7.73 -4.96
C TYR A 10 -5.25 -7.63 -4.78
N GLY A 11 -4.59 -8.71 -4.33
CA GLY A 11 -3.15 -8.74 -4.08
C GLY A 11 -2.31 -9.02 -5.32
N CYS A 12 -0.99 -9.01 -5.12
CA CYS A 12 -0.02 -9.38 -6.15
C CYS A 12 -0.18 -10.85 -6.54
N LEU A 13 -0.10 -11.14 -7.84
CA LEU A 13 -0.17 -12.51 -8.37
C LEU A 13 1.17 -13.25 -8.34
N GLY A 14 2.27 -12.59 -7.97
CA GLY A 14 3.61 -13.20 -7.92
C GLY A 14 4.23 -13.51 -9.29
N LEU A 15 3.67 -13.02 -10.40
CA LEU A 15 4.12 -13.33 -11.76
C LEU A 15 5.50 -12.74 -12.12
N GLY A 16 6.02 -11.78 -11.35
CA GLY A 16 7.31 -11.15 -11.63
C GLY A 16 7.36 -10.25 -12.87
N SER A 17 6.21 -9.91 -13.48
CA SER A 17 6.17 -9.07 -14.70
C SER A 17 6.83 -7.70 -14.52
N CYS A 18 6.73 -7.10 -13.34
CA CYS A 18 7.38 -5.85 -13.00
C CYS A 18 8.92 -5.97 -12.92
N VAL A 19 9.44 -7.09 -12.44
CA VAL A 19 10.87 -7.39 -12.39
C VAL A 19 11.41 -7.56 -13.82
N ALA A 20 10.72 -8.34 -14.65
CA ALA A 20 11.10 -8.53 -16.06
C ALA A 20 11.06 -7.22 -16.88
N ALA A 21 10.17 -6.28 -16.51
CA ALA A 21 10.08 -4.97 -17.17
C ALA A 21 11.16 -3.97 -16.73
N CYS A 22 11.85 -4.21 -15.62
CA CYS A 22 12.83 -3.28 -15.08
C CYS A 22 14.19 -3.42 -15.80
N GLN A 23 14.47 -2.49 -16.71
CA GLN A 23 15.74 -2.44 -17.45
C GLN A 23 16.95 -1.96 -16.63
N PHE A 24 16.72 -1.47 -15.41
CA PHE A 24 17.75 -0.87 -14.55
C PHE A 24 18.22 -1.79 -13.43
N GLY A 25 17.67 -3.01 -13.34
CA GLY A 25 17.96 -3.93 -12.24
C GLY A 25 17.43 -3.48 -10.88
N ALA A 26 16.60 -2.44 -10.82
CA ALA A 26 16.05 -1.88 -9.58
C ALA A 26 14.93 -2.71 -8.94
N MET A 27 14.57 -3.86 -9.51
CA MET A 27 13.50 -4.70 -8.97
C MET A 27 13.95 -6.16 -8.89
N SER A 28 13.56 -6.83 -7.83
CA SER A 28 13.79 -8.25 -7.60
C SER A 28 12.55 -8.89 -6.97
N MET A 29 12.43 -10.22 -7.04
CA MET A 29 11.42 -10.94 -6.27
C MET A 29 12.02 -11.32 -4.91
N GLY A 30 11.40 -10.88 -3.82
CA GLY A 30 11.79 -11.29 -2.47
C GLY A 30 11.32 -12.71 -2.15
N ASP A 31 11.75 -13.23 -1.00
CA ASP A 31 11.46 -14.61 -0.55
C ASP A 31 9.97 -14.88 -0.36
N GLU A 32 9.20 -13.83 -0.05
CA GLU A 32 7.75 -13.90 0.03
C GLU A 32 7.08 -13.91 -1.36
N GLY A 33 7.82 -14.02 -2.47
CA GLY A 33 7.25 -13.99 -3.82
C GLY A 33 6.54 -12.66 -4.14
N LEU A 34 6.95 -11.59 -3.47
CA LEU A 34 6.49 -10.22 -3.73
C LEU A 34 7.66 -9.39 -4.29
N PRO A 35 7.39 -8.45 -5.20
CA PRO A 35 8.44 -7.60 -5.75
C PRO A 35 8.99 -6.63 -4.70
N VAL A 36 10.31 -6.52 -4.65
CA VAL A 36 11.07 -5.55 -3.87
C VAL A 36 11.70 -4.55 -4.84
N VAL A 37 11.70 -3.28 -4.46
CA VAL A 37 12.30 -2.19 -5.23
C VAL A 37 13.55 -1.73 -4.49
N ASP A 38 14.65 -1.61 -5.24
CA ASP A 38 15.84 -0.91 -4.80
C ASP A 38 15.72 0.56 -5.22
N ASP A 39 15.43 1.42 -4.24
CA ASP A 39 15.23 2.85 -4.46
C ASP A 39 16.51 3.56 -4.93
N ALA A 40 17.70 3.00 -4.67
CA ALA A 40 18.96 3.59 -5.14
C ALA A 40 19.16 3.42 -6.65
N LEU A 41 18.58 2.38 -7.24
CA LEU A 41 18.65 2.09 -8.69
C LEU A 41 17.39 2.54 -9.43
N CYS A 42 16.29 2.78 -8.72
CA CYS A 42 15.01 3.13 -9.32
C CYS A 42 15.06 4.54 -9.96
N THR A 43 14.83 4.60 -11.27
CA THR A 43 14.80 5.86 -12.02
C THR A 43 13.40 6.47 -12.13
N GLY A 44 12.37 5.83 -11.56
CA GLY A 44 10.98 6.28 -11.69
C GLY A 44 10.42 6.19 -13.11
N CYS A 45 10.95 5.34 -13.99
CA CYS A 45 10.55 5.28 -15.40
C CYS A 45 9.13 4.72 -15.68
N GLY A 46 8.52 4.04 -14.71
CA GLY A 46 7.12 3.59 -14.79
C GLY A 46 6.86 2.31 -15.59
N LYS A 47 7.88 1.64 -16.15
CA LYS A 47 7.68 0.37 -16.88
C LYS A 47 7.03 -0.72 -16.02
N CYS A 48 7.35 -0.76 -14.73
CA CYS A 48 6.74 -1.69 -13.78
C CYS A 48 5.23 -1.44 -13.55
N VAL A 49 4.79 -0.18 -13.61
CA VAL A 49 3.37 0.21 -13.50
C VAL A 49 2.61 -0.36 -14.70
N ALA A 50 3.13 -0.14 -15.91
CA ALA A 50 2.50 -0.63 -17.15
C ALA A 50 2.50 -2.17 -17.23
N ALA A 51 3.55 -2.83 -16.72
CA ALA A 51 3.67 -4.28 -16.77
C ALA A 51 2.83 -5.02 -15.71
N CYS A 52 2.25 -4.32 -14.73
CA CYS A 52 1.47 -4.97 -13.67
C CYS A 52 0.03 -5.23 -14.15
N PRO A 53 -0.39 -6.49 -14.39
CA PRO A 53 -1.75 -6.79 -14.87
C PRO A 53 -2.83 -6.46 -13.84
N ARG A 54 -2.46 -6.26 -12.57
CA ARG A 54 -3.35 -5.89 -11.47
C ARG A 54 -3.26 -4.40 -11.10
N GLN A 55 -2.39 -3.62 -11.76
CA GLN A 55 -2.18 -2.19 -11.50
C GLN A 55 -1.97 -1.87 -10.01
N LEU A 56 -1.12 -2.66 -9.35
CA LEU A 56 -0.81 -2.52 -7.92
C LEU A 56 0.39 -1.63 -7.63
N ILE A 57 1.17 -1.33 -8.65
CA ILE A 57 2.34 -0.47 -8.56
C ILE A 57 1.93 0.88 -9.13
N GLU A 58 2.25 1.94 -8.42
CA GLU A 58 1.99 3.32 -8.83
C GLU A 58 3.26 4.13 -8.60
N LEU A 59 3.59 5.01 -9.55
CA LEU A 59 4.61 6.01 -9.33
C LEU A 59 3.99 7.18 -8.56
N ARG A 60 4.71 7.64 -7.55
CA ARG A 60 4.35 8.80 -6.75
C ARG A 60 5.56 9.71 -6.60
N THR A 61 5.29 10.99 -6.44
CA THR A 61 6.34 11.96 -6.14
C THR A 61 6.78 11.81 -4.68
N ALA A 62 8.00 12.19 -4.35
CA ALA A 62 8.52 12.10 -2.97
C ALA A 62 7.67 12.90 -1.95
N SER A 63 6.95 13.93 -2.41
CA SER A 63 6.00 14.70 -1.61
C SER A 63 4.71 13.93 -1.25
N GLU A 64 4.32 12.94 -2.04
CA GLU A 64 3.09 12.14 -1.87
C GLU A 64 3.37 10.87 -1.06
N SER A 65 3.95 11.04 0.12
CA SER A 65 4.51 9.92 0.88
C SER A 65 3.48 9.13 1.70
N VAL A 66 2.36 9.74 2.06
CA VAL A 66 1.31 9.08 2.89
C VAL A 66 0.27 8.41 2.01
N ASN A 67 0.20 7.07 2.03
CA ASN A 67 -0.66 6.31 1.13
C ASN A 67 -1.36 5.13 1.82
N VAL A 68 -2.54 4.78 1.29
CA VAL A 68 -3.24 3.54 1.64
C VAL A 68 -2.64 2.42 0.80
N VAL A 69 -2.07 1.40 1.44
CA VAL A 69 -1.36 0.32 0.75
C VAL A 69 -2.31 -0.80 0.29
N CYS A 70 -3.54 -0.81 0.80
CA CYS A 70 -4.58 -1.73 0.36
C CYS A 70 -5.21 -1.25 -0.96
N LYS A 71 -5.50 -2.18 -1.88
CA LYS A 71 -6.29 -1.96 -3.12
C LYS A 71 -7.61 -2.73 -3.13
N SER A 72 -8.02 -3.31 -1.99
CA SER A 72 -9.25 -4.08 -1.92
C SER A 72 -10.48 -3.18 -1.85
N HIS A 73 -11.45 -3.50 -2.71
CA HIS A 73 -12.79 -2.89 -2.71
C HIS A 73 -13.85 -3.80 -2.06
N ALA A 74 -13.42 -4.93 -1.48
CA ALA A 74 -14.29 -5.86 -0.79
C ALA A 74 -14.81 -5.25 0.52
N ARG A 75 -15.91 -5.79 1.05
CA ARG A 75 -16.46 -5.31 2.31
C ARG A 75 -15.56 -5.71 3.47
N GLY A 76 -15.49 -4.90 4.52
CA GLY A 76 -14.60 -5.12 5.66
C GLY A 76 -14.56 -6.55 6.24
N PRO A 77 -15.71 -7.23 6.44
CA PRO A 77 -15.71 -8.63 6.89
C PRO A 77 -15.02 -9.61 5.93
N GLU A 78 -15.13 -9.38 4.62
CA GLU A 78 -14.48 -10.21 3.59
C GLU A 78 -12.97 -9.94 3.57
N VAL A 79 -12.58 -8.67 3.69
CA VAL A 79 -11.17 -8.29 3.82
C VAL A 79 -10.54 -8.98 5.01
N ARG A 80 -11.19 -8.97 6.18
CA ARG A 80 -10.65 -9.62 7.40
C ARG A 80 -10.48 -11.12 7.29
N LYS A 81 -11.31 -11.80 6.50
CA LYS A 81 -11.15 -13.24 6.22
C LYS A 81 -9.89 -13.51 5.39
N ALA A 82 -9.54 -12.59 4.50
CA ALA A 82 -8.41 -12.74 3.59
C ALA A 82 -7.11 -12.11 4.13
N CYS A 83 -7.17 -10.99 4.84
CA CYS A 83 -6.04 -10.12 5.15
C CYS A 83 -6.24 -9.35 6.47
N SER A 84 -5.29 -9.48 7.41
CA SER A 84 -5.32 -8.84 8.73
C SER A 84 -4.86 -7.37 8.74
N VAL A 85 -4.34 -6.89 7.62
CA VAL A 85 -3.82 -5.52 7.41
C VAL A 85 -4.51 -4.79 6.26
N GLY A 86 -5.63 -5.33 5.75
CA GLY A 86 -6.37 -4.72 4.65
C GLY A 86 -7.27 -3.57 5.12
N CYS A 87 -7.49 -2.56 4.27
CA CYS A 87 -8.51 -1.55 4.55
C CYS A 87 -9.89 -2.19 4.65
N ILE A 88 -10.62 -1.90 5.74
CA ILE A 88 -11.95 -2.46 6.00
C ILE A 88 -13.09 -1.46 5.78
N GLY A 89 -12.80 -0.30 5.19
CA GLY A 89 -13.82 0.71 4.89
C GLY A 89 -14.42 1.46 6.08
N CYS A 90 -13.79 1.44 7.26
CA CYS A 90 -14.41 1.99 8.50
C CYS A 90 -14.55 3.53 8.56
N GLY A 91 -13.87 4.26 7.68
CA GLY A 91 -13.92 5.73 7.61
C GLY A 91 -13.31 6.49 8.80
N ILE A 92 -12.62 5.81 9.73
CA ILE A 92 -11.97 6.48 10.89
C ILE A 92 -10.93 7.50 10.41
N CYS A 93 -10.13 7.17 9.41
CA CYS A 93 -9.15 8.09 8.83
C CYS A 93 -9.82 9.34 8.24
N ALA A 94 -10.88 9.16 7.45
CA ALA A 94 -11.63 10.28 6.86
C ALA A 94 -12.21 11.22 7.91
N ARG A 95 -12.84 10.69 8.96
CA ARG A 95 -13.41 11.51 10.05
C ARG A 95 -12.38 12.29 10.87
N ASN A 96 -11.13 11.84 10.88
CA ASN A 96 -10.07 12.46 11.68
C ASN A 96 -9.06 13.27 10.85
N CYS A 97 -9.27 13.39 9.53
CA CYS A 97 -8.42 14.20 8.69
C CYS A 97 -8.81 15.68 8.83
N PRO A 98 -7.95 16.55 9.38
CA PRO A 98 -8.26 17.98 9.54
C PRO A 98 -8.48 18.68 8.20
N GLU A 99 -7.72 18.27 7.18
CA GLU A 99 -7.77 18.82 5.82
C GLU A 99 -8.88 18.22 4.95
N LYS A 100 -9.64 17.25 5.47
CA LYS A 100 -10.64 16.48 4.70
C LYS A 100 -10.07 15.93 3.39
N ALA A 101 -8.83 15.47 3.44
CA ALA A 101 -8.08 14.93 2.31
C ALA A 101 -8.36 13.44 2.04
N ILE A 102 -9.31 12.82 2.74
CA ILE A 102 -9.54 11.37 2.65
C ILE A 102 -11.01 11.09 2.40
N ASP A 103 -11.28 10.40 1.30
CA ASP A 103 -12.60 9.94 0.89
C ASP A 103 -12.70 8.42 0.94
N MET A 104 -13.93 7.92 1.07
CA MET A 104 -14.21 6.48 1.00
C MET A 104 -14.86 6.17 -0.35
N VAL A 105 -14.15 5.42 -1.20
CA VAL A 105 -14.60 5.03 -2.55
C VAL A 105 -14.63 3.51 -2.61
N ASP A 106 -15.80 2.92 -2.85
CA ASP A 106 -15.99 1.47 -2.98
C ASP A 106 -15.33 0.66 -1.85
N ASN A 107 -15.64 1.02 -0.60
CA ASN A 107 -15.08 0.42 0.64
C ASN A 107 -13.57 0.65 0.87
N LEU A 108 -12.90 1.44 0.02
CA LEU A 108 -11.48 1.74 0.14
C LEU A 108 -11.25 3.23 0.47
N ALA A 109 -10.32 3.51 1.37
CA ALA A 109 -9.90 4.87 1.66
C ALA A 109 -8.98 5.39 0.54
N VAL A 110 -9.26 6.57 0.01
CA VAL A 110 -8.48 7.25 -1.03
C VAL A 110 -8.03 8.59 -0.48
N ILE A 111 -6.72 8.88 -0.61
CA ILE A 111 -6.12 10.13 -0.10
C ILE A 111 -5.88 11.08 -1.27
N ASP A 112 -6.49 12.26 -1.19
CA ASP A 112 -6.21 13.40 -2.04
C ASP A 112 -4.90 14.06 -1.62
N GLN A 113 -3.84 13.76 -2.36
CA GLN A 113 -2.50 14.23 -2.05
C GLN A 113 -2.36 15.76 -2.19
N SER A 114 -3.25 16.43 -2.92
CA SER A 114 -3.22 17.89 -3.05
C SER A 114 -3.58 18.63 -1.74
N LYS A 115 -4.30 17.94 -0.84
CA LYS A 115 -4.71 18.46 0.47
C LYS A 115 -3.95 17.83 1.63
N CYS A 116 -3.24 16.73 1.41
CA CYS A 116 -2.56 16.00 2.46
C CYS A 116 -1.38 16.80 3.03
N THR A 117 -1.47 17.21 4.30
CA THR A 117 -0.38 17.89 5.02
C THR A 117 0.60 16.92 5.69
N ARG A 118 0.41 15.61 5.52
CA ARG A 118 1.21 14.55 6.16
C ARG A 118 1.24 14.61 7.69
N CYS A 119 0.14 15.03 8.31
CA CYS A 119 0.02 15.14 9.78
C CYS A 119 0.03 13.79 10.55
N GLY A 120 -0.05 12.65 9.86
CA GLY A 120 0.07 11.31 10.48
C GLY A 120 -1.18 10.78 11.22
N LEU A 121 -2.21 11.58 11.48
CA LEU A 121 -3.41 11.16 12.22
C LEU A 121 -4.13 9.94 11.62
N CYS A 122 -4.15 9.83 10.29
CA CYS A 122 -4.76 8.70 9.60
C CYS A 122 -3.99 7.40 9.80
N ILE A 123 -2.66 7.47 9.91
CA ILE A 123 -1.77 6.32 10.16
C ILE A 123 -1.97 5.83 11.60
N GLU A 124 -1.95 6.76 12.56
CA GLU A 124 -2.13 6.46 13.98
C GLU A 124 -3.47 5.78 14.23
N LYS A 125 -4.56 6.37 13.72
CA LYS A 125 -5.93 5.93 14.02
C LYS A 125 -6.41 4.76 13.16
N CYS A 126 -5.69 4.33 12.14
CA CYS A 126 -6.10 3.21 11.31
C CYS A 126 -5.96 1.88 12.10
N PRO A 127 -7.05 1.18 12.44
CA PRO A 127 -6.98 -0.08 13.20
C PRO A 127 -6.36 -1.23 12.40
N GLN A 128 -6.26 -1.08 11.07
CA GLN A 128 -5.64 -2.08 10.20
C GLN A 128 -4.19 -1.75 9.87
N LYS A 129 -3.71 -0.55 10.24
CA LYS A 129 -2.34 -0.07 9.94
C LYS A 129 -1.99 -0.19 8.45
N CYS A 130 -3.01 -0.01 7.60
CA CYS A 130 -2.89 -0.12 6.14
C CYS A 130 -2.58 1.23 5.45
N ILE A 131 -2.29 2.27 6.23
CA ILE A 131 -1.90 3.60 5.77
C ILE A 131 -0.48 3.82 6.27
N VAL A 132 0.43 4.15 5.37
CA VAL A 132 1.87 4.27 5.68
C VAL A 132 2.42 5.57 5.12
N ASP A 133 3.46 6.08 5.76
CA ASP A 133 4.27 7.19 5.27
C ASP A 133 5.61 6.65 4.77
N PHE A 134 5.86 6.77 3.47
CA PHE A 134 7.10 6.34 2.83
C PHE A 134 8.25 7.34 2.98
N SER A 135 8.04 8.53 3.58
CA SER A 135 9.09 9.53 3.77
C SER A 135 9.97 9.29 5.00
N VAL A 136 9.56 8.39 5.89
CA VAL A 136 10.33 8.00 7.08
C VAL A 136 11.02 6.66 6.82
N SER A 137 12.35 6.70 6.69
CA SER A 137 13.19 5.52 6.48
C SER A 137 13.04 4.56 7.67
N GLY A 138 12.43 3.39 7.46
CA GLY A 138 12.33 2.34 8.48
C GLY A 138 10.97 1.66 8.62
N VAL A 139 9.93 2.08 7.90
CA VAL A 139 8.65 1.35 7.90
C VAL A 139 8.76 0.16 6.96
N ALA A 140 9.30 -0.94 7.49
CA ALA A 140 9.01 -2.26 6.95
C ALA A 140 7.48 -2.38 6.83
N ALA A 141 7.02 -2.97 5.72
CA ALA A 141 5.65 -3.42 5.57
C ALA A 141 5.17 -4.07 6.87
N PRO A 142 3.89 -3.93 7.29
CA PRO A 142 3.40 -4.66 8.46
C PRO A 142 3.59 -6.16 8.20
N SER A 143 4.67 -6.74 8.71
CA SER A 143 4.96 -8.16 8.56
C SER A 143 3.92 -8.90 9.37
N SER A 144 3.49 -10.05 8.86
CA SER A 144 2.46 -10.89 9.47
C SER A 144 2.81 -11.40 10.88
N GLU A 145 3.98 -11.05 11.42
CA GLU A 145 4.52 -11.57 12.67
C GLU A 145 4.22 -10.69 13.91
N GLU A 146 3.85 -9.42 13.77
CA GLU A 146 3.70 -8.52 14.94
C GLU A 146 2.28 -8.50 15.57
N LYS A 147 1.30 -9.24 15.03
CA LYS A 147 -0.07 -9.32 15.60
C LYS A 147 -0.33 -10.59 16.42
N ALA A 148 0.68 -11.10 17.13
CA ALA A 148 0.53 -12.20 18.08
C ALA A 148 0.55 -11.78 19.57
N ALA A 149 0.58 -10.49 19.90
CA ALA A 149 0.54 -10.03 21.29
C ALA A 149 -0.38 -8.82 21.49
N VAL A 150 -1.64 -9.10 21.86
CA VAL A 150 -2.48 -8.43 22.88
C VAL A 150 -3.77 -9.23 23.00
#